data_AF-A0A374U0W4-F1
#
_entry.id   AF-A0A374U0W4-F1
#
_cell.length_a   1.000
_cell.length_b   1.000
_cell.length_c   1.000
_cell.angle_alpha   90.00
_cell.angle_beta   90.00
_cell.angle_gamma   90.00
#
_symmetry.space_group_name_H-M   'P 1'
#
loop_
_entity.id
_entity.type
_entity.pdbx_description
1 polymer ?
#
loop_
_entity_poly.entity_id
_entity_poly.type
_entity_poly.pdbx_seq_one_letter_code
_entity_poly.pdbx_strand_id
1 'polypeptide(L)'
;MCMRNRRPSDPRHTMSLADKEDATMKKKSLSILSLCIALFAAFALVGCGGSASGGGSAPKSESREKAPVAKKTDFIWFKVEMPEGVGVSDSAGKNADRVQLTFPEDENASADRFIPVWKKALTAEESHADQAEKKGDTFQWKDGGSVEYNGRTWLVGTYEDNSGISTILFTDVEPGSVYVLISNFDQHKKEAEALLNSIEFPDDMAEAVSEAREVEISSIEIKH
;
A
#
# COMPACT_ATOMS: atom_id res chain seq x y z
N MET A 1 -50.75 40.31 38.17
CA MET A 1 -51.34 38.95 38.00
C MET A 1 -51.85 38.84 36.57
N CYS A 2 -51.56 37.86 35.72
CA CYS A 2 -51.28 36.44 35.93
C CYS A 2 -50.18 35.91 34.99
N MET A 3 -49.32 35.06 35.54
CA MET A 3 -48.37 34.21 34.80
C MET A 3 -49.09 33.12 34.00
N ARG A 4 -48.52 32.71 32.85
CA ARG A 4 -48.87 31.43 32.19
C ARG A 4 -47.60 30.68 31.77
N ASN A 5 -47.13 29.86 32.71
CA ASN A 5 -46.59 28.50 32.63
C ASN A 5 -45.98 28.02 31.31
N ARG A 6 -44.66 27.78 31.35
CA ARG A 6 -43.94 26.81 30.50
C ARG A 6 -44.41 25.39 30.85
N ARG A 7 -44.74 24.58 29.84
CA ARG A 7 -44.89 23.11 30.01
C ARG A 7 -43.51 22.45 30.01
N PRO A 8 -43.26 21.43 30.85
CA PRO A 8 -42.04 20.64 30.78
C PRO A 8 -42.15 19.57 29.68
N SER A 9 -41.09 19.41 28.89
CA SER A 9 -40.94 18.33 27.92
C SER A 9 -40.52 17.05 28.64
N ASP A 10 -41.33 16.00 28.52
CA ASP A 10 -41.07 14.63 29.00
C ASP A 10 -40.02 13.96 28.08
N PRO A 11 -38.86 13.46 28.59
CA PRO A 11 -37.86 12.80 27.78
C PRO A 11 -38.15 11.29 27.74
N ARG A 12 -39.18 10.87 27.01
CA ARG A 12 -39.30 9.47 26.62
C ARG A 12 -38.53 9.26 25.32
N HIS A 13 -37.36 8.67 25.50
CA HIS A 13 -36.44 8.20 24.48
C HIS A 13 -37.13 7.18 23.55
N THR A 14 -37.82 7.66 22.52
CA THR A 14 -38.14 6.83 21.34
C THR A 14 -36.93 6.85 20.44
N MET A 15 -36.12 5.78 20.50
CA MET A 15 -35.10 5.53 19.46
C MET A 15 -35.80 5.42 18.11
N SER A 16 -35.26 6.12 17.11
CA SER A 16 -35.71 6.01 15.73
C SER A 16 -35.46 4.58 15.22
N LEU A 17 -36.33 4.08 14.34
CA LEU A 17 -36.12 2.80 13.66
C LEU A 17 -34.77 2.76 12.90
N ALA A 18 -34.26 3.92 12.48
CA ALA A 18 -32.96 4.05 11.83
C ALA A 18 -31.77 3.69 12.75
N ASP A 19 -31.84 3.98 14.05
CA ASP A 19 -30.78 3.61 15.00
C ASP A 19 -30.75 2.10 15.29
N LYS A 20 -31.87 1.41 15.06
CA LYS A 20 -31.99 -0.04 15.26
C LYS A 20 -31.38 -0.83 14.10
N GLU A 21 -31.40 -0.27 12.88
CA GLU A 21 -30.83 -0.91 11.70
C GLU A 21 -29.29 -0.81 11.67
N ASP A 22 -28.71 0.31 12.10
CA ASP A 22 -27.24 0.51 12.13
C ASP A 22 -26.53 -0.45 13.10
N ALA A 23 -27.11 -0.66 14.30
CA ALA A 23 -26.57 -1.60 15.28
C ALA A 23 -26.67 -3.08 14.84
N THR A 24 -27.62 -3.41 13.94
CA THR A 24 -27.79 -4.79 13.43
C THR A 24 -26.92 -5.10 12.23
N MET A 25 -26.52 -4.10 11.44
CA MET A 25 -25.61 -4.26 10.30
C MET A 25 -24.14 -4.41 10.73
N LYS A 26 -23.72 -3.81 11.86
CA LYS A 26 -22.32 -3.92 12.34
C LYS A 26 -21.96 -5.26 12.98
N LYS A 27 -22.93 -6.03 13.47
CA LYS A 27 -22.66 -7.38 14.05
C LYS A 27 -22.51 -8.46 12.98
N LYS A 28 -23.11 -8.28 11.81
CA LYS A 28 -23.07 -9.29 10.72
C LYS A 28 -21.74 -9.26 9.96
N SER A 29 -21.10 -8.10 9.81
CA SER A 29 -19.78 -8.01 9.16
C SER A 29 -18.65 -8.59 10.03
N LEU A 30 -18.65 -8.33 11.33
CA LEU A 30 -17.65 -8.87 12.26
C LEU A 30 -17.70 -10.40 12.40
N SER A 31 -18.90 -10.99 12.34
CA SER A 31 -19.07 -12.45 12.45
C SER A 31 -18.54 -13.21 11.23
N ILE A 32 -18.43 -12.56 10.07
CA ILE A 32 -17.92 -13.18 8.83
C ILE A 32 -16.40 -13.16 8.82
N LEU A 33 -15.75 -12.08 9.29
CA LEU A 33 -14.28 -12.00 9.39
C LEU A 33 -13.69 -13.06 10.33
N SER A 34 -14.35 -13.36 11.45
CA SER A 34 -13.86 -14.37 12.40
C SER A 34 -13.92 -15.81 11.85
N LEU A 35 -14.79 -16.09 10.87
CA LEU A 35 -14.95 -17.44 10.33
C LEU A 35 -13.85 -17.81 9.32
N CYS A 36 -13.19 -16.82 8.70
CA CYS A 36 -12.14 -17.03 7.70
C CYS A 36 -10.78 -17.42 8.29
N ILE A 37 -10.48 -17.04 9.54
CA ILE A 37 -9.17 -17.30 10.17
C ILE A 37 -9.08 -18.72 10.72
N ALA A 38 -10.21 -19.37 11.04
CA ALA A 38 -10.22 -20.72 11.61
C ALA A 38 -10.04 -21.85 10.58
N LEU A 39 -10.15 -21.57 9.27
CA LEU A 39 -10.14 -22.61 8.24
C LEU A 39 -8.72 -23.05 7.80
N PHE A 40 -7.65 -22.36 8.21
CA PHE A 40 -6.28 -22.65 7.76
C PHE A 40 -5.44 -23.51 8.72
N ALA A 41 -5.99 -23.97 9.84
CA ALA A 41 -5.23 -24.73 10.85
C ALA A 41 -5.37 -26.26 10.77
N ALA A 42 -5.96 -26.82 9.71
CA ALA A 42 -6.34 -28.25 9.65
C ALA A 42 -5.69 -29.07 8.50
N PHE A 43 -4.48 -28.70 8.03
CA PHE A 43 -3.72 -29.50 7.05
C PHE A 43 -2.26 -29.76 7.49
N ALA A 44 -2.07 -30.31 8.69
CA ALA A 44 -0.73 -30.71 9.16
C ALA A 44 -0.67 -32.04 9.92
N LEU A 45 -1.57 -33.00 9.64
CA LEU A 45 -1.49 -34.34 10.25
C LEU A 45 -1.80 -35.46 9.26
N VAL A 46 -0.90 -35.66 8.27
CA VAL A 46 -0.67 -36.98 7.66
C VAL A 46 0.83 -37.12 7.42
N GLY A 47 1.46 -38.07 8.12
CA GLY A 47 2.88 -38.38 7.92
C GLY A 47 3.55 -39.13 9.06
N CYS A 48 2.87 -40.12 9.65
CA CYS A 48 3.54 -41.11 10.49
C CYS A 48 4.19 -42.17 9.59
N GLY A 49 5.52 -42.27 9.62
CA GLY A 49 6.28 -43.30 8.91
C GLY A 49 7.77 -43.17 9.23
N GLY A 50 8.18 -43.68 10.39
CA GLY A 50 9.59 -43.65 10.80
C GLY A 50 10.44 -44.73 10.13
N SER A 51 11.75 -44.48 10.03
CA SER A 51 12.82 -45.31 10.64
C SER A 51 14.20 -45.05 10.00
N ALA A 52 15.21 -45.22 10.86
CA ALA A 52 16.61 -45.55 10.59
C ALA A 52 17.63 -44.42 10.33
N SER A 53 18.45 -44.20 11.37
CA SER A 53 19.91 -44.39 11.37
C SER A 53 20.76 -43.66 10.33
N GLY A 54 21.68 -42.80 10.81
CA GLY A 54 22.92 -42.51 10.10
C GLY A 54 23.57 -41.23 10.58
N GLY A 55 24.78 -41.33 11.11
CA GLY A 55 25.46 -40.20 11.73
C GLY A 55 25.93 -39.11 10.76
N GLY A 56 26.34 -37.99 11.35
CA GLY A 56 27.55 -37.30 10.93
C GLY A 56 27.34 -35.98 10.18
N SER A 57 27.93 -34.96 10.79
CA SER A 57 28.46 -33.73 10.18
C SER A 57 27.47 -32.63 9.84
N ALA A 58 27.67 -31.52 10.55
CA ALA A 58 27.11 -30.21 10.31
C ALA A 58 27.11 -29.83 8.82
N PRO A 59 26.03 -29.22 8.30
CA PRO A 59 26.14 -28.41 7.10
C PRO A 59 26.64 -27.02 7.52
N LYS A 60 27.76 -26.62 6.93
CA LYS A 60 28.18 -25.23 6.79
C LYS A 60 26.97 -24.38 6.43
N SER A 61 26.75 -23.29 7.17
CA SER A 61 26.00 -22.16 6.65
C SER A 61 26.68 -21.73 5.36
N GLU A 62 26.07 -22.04 4.23
CA GLU A 62 26.42 -21.39 2.98
C GLU A 62 26.08 -19.92 3.19
N SER A 63 27.15 -19.15 3.43
CA SER A 63 27.15 -17.71 3.20
C SER A 63 26.63 -17.54 1.78
N ARG A 64 25.37 -17.11 1.66
CA ARG A 64 24.81 -16.59 0.42
C ARG A 64 25.84 -15.57 -0.07
N GLU A 65 26.57 -15.93 -1.11
CA GLU A 65 27.51 -15.05 -1.77
C GLU A 65 26.75 -13.76 -2.00
N LYS A 66 27.21 -12.68 -1.37
CA LYS A 66 26.52 -11.40 -1.40
C LYS A 66 26.59 -10.97 -2.86
N ALA A 67 25.51 -11.23 -3.60
CA ALA A 67 25.32 -10.71 -4.93
C ALA A 67 25.72 -9.23 -4.89
N PRO A 68 26.41 -8.71 -5.92
CA PRO A 68 26.80 -7.31 -5.94
C PRO A 68 25.58 -6.49 -5.57
N VAL A 69 25.69 -5.71 -4.48
CA VAL A 69 24.58 -4.87 -4.02
C VAL A 69 24.30 -3.92 -5.17
N ALA A 70 23.16 -4.12 -5.83
CA ALA A 70 22.77 -3.28 -6.94
C ALA A 70 22.66 -1.83 -6.46
N LYS A 71 23.08 -0.90 -7.31
CA LYS A 71 23.14 0.51 -6.94
C LYS A 71 21.72 1.04 -6.82
N LYS A 72 21.40 1.63 -5.66
CA LYS A 72 20.11 2.30 -5.43
C LYS A 72 20.21 3.78 -5.71
N THR A 73 19.23 4.31 -6.44
CA THR A 73 18.98 5.75 -6.53
C THR A 73 18.29 6.19 -5.24
N ASP A 74 18.77 7.29 -4.67
CA ASP A 74 18.29 7.84 -3.40
C ASP A 74 17.46 9.09 -3.67
N PHE A 75 16.16 9.01 -3.42
CA PHE A 75 15.22 10.13 -3.55
C PHE A 75 14.92 10.77 -2.19
N ILE A 76 15.83 10.61 -1.22
CA ILE A 76 15.78 11.13 0.15
C ILE A 76 14.78 10.37 1.03
N TRP A 77 13.50 10.36 0.66
CA TRP A 77 12.44 9.72 1.44
C TRP A 77 12.07 8.32 0.97
N PHE A 78 12.72 7.85 -0.09
CA PHE A 78 12.73 6.44 -0.49
C PHE A 78 13.96 6.15 -1.35
N LYS A 79 14.34 4.87 -1.44
CA LYS A 79 15.42 4.39 -2.32
C LYS A 79 14.95 3.21 -3.14
N VAL A 80 15.38 3.14 -4.38
CA VAL A 80 15.03 2.05 -5.31
C VAL A 80 16.20 1.70 -6.21
N GLU A 81 16.26 0.44 -6.64
CA GLU A 81 17.09 0.04 -7.79
C GLU A 81 16.35 0.45 -9.06
N MET A 82 16.94 1.34 -9.86
CA MET A 82 16.28 1.87 -11.05
C MET A 82 16.41 0.90 -12.22
N PRO A 83 15.30 0.33 -12.74
CA PRO A 83 15.35 -0.53 -13.91
C PRO A 83 15.86 0.23 -15.14
N GLU A 84 16.51 -0.48 -16.06
CA GLU A 84 16.92 0.10 -17.34
C GLU A 84 15.69 0.63 -18.11
N GLY A 85 15.83 1.82 -18.71
CA GLY A 85 14.75 2.46 -19.46
C GLY A 85 13.70 3.21 -18.63
N VAL A 86 13.70 3.05 -17.29
CA VAL A 86 12.84 3.85 -16.42
C VAL A 86 13.44 5.23 -16.22
N GLY A 87 12.69 6.26 -16.61
CA GLY A 87 13.06 7.67 -16.47
C GLY A 87 12.53 8.30 -15.19
N VAL A 88 13.01 9.51 -14.89
CA VAL A 88 12.51 10.37 -13.81
C VAL A 88 11.94 11.64 -14.43
N SER A 89 10.77 12.07 -13.97
CA SER A 89 10.16 13.33 -14.39
C SER A 89 9.60 14.11 -13.20
N ASP A 90 9.44 15.42 -13.41
CA ASP A 90 8.87 16.38 -12.45
C ASP A 90 7.36 16.62 -12.65
N SER A 91 6.71 15.78 -13.46
CA SER A 91 5.28 15.93 -13.81
C SER A 91 4.35 15.87 -12.59
N ALA A 92 4.74 15.15 -11.53
CA ALA A 92 4.00 15.09 -10.27
C ALA A 92 4.37 16.21 -9.28
N GLY A 93 5.46 16.94 -9.54
CA GLY A 93 5.99 18.03 -8.75
C GLY A 93 7.48 18.24 -9.00
N LYS A 94 7.97 19.46 -8.81
CA LYS A 94 9.39 19.83 -9.06
C LYS A 94 10.38 19.36 -7.99
N ASN A 95 9.88 18.96 -6.82
CA ASN A 95 10.70 18.62 -5.65
C ASN A 95 10.66 17.12 -5.38
N ALA A 96 11.69 16.60 -4.69
CA ALA A 96 11.89 15.17 -4.47
C ALA A 96 10.76 14.50 -3.65
N ASP A 97 9.89 15.25 -2.97
CA ASP A 97 8.71 14.69 -2.29
C ASP A 97 7.60 14.21 -3.24
N ARG A 98 7.70 14.53 -4.55
CA ARG A 98 6.69 14.21 -5.57
C ARG A 98 7.32 13.67 -6.86
N VAL A 99 8.17 12.66 -6.72
CA VAL A 99 8.83 12.01 -7.86
C VAL A 99 7.83 11.21 -8.69
N GLN A 100 7.93 11.34 -10.02
CA GLN A 100 7.29 10.43 -10.97
C GLN A 100 8.39 9.65 -11.70
N LEU A 101 8.37 8.32 -11.58
CA LEU A 101 9.17 7.45 -12.43
C LEU A 101 8.33 7.05 -13.64
N THR A 102 8.88 7.18 -14.84
CA THR A 102 8.18 6.90 -16.10
C THR A 102 8.73 5.63 -16.71
N PHE A 103 7.86 4.68 -17.01
CA PHE A 103 8.26 3.43 -17.66
C PHE A 103 8.68 3.67 -19.12
N PRO A 104 9.56 2.83 -19.68
CA PRO A 104 9.97 2.95 -21.08
C PRO A 104 8.76 2.87 -22.01
N GLU A 105 8.72 3.75 -23.01
CA GLU A 105 7.61 3.86 -23.95
C GLU A 105 7.46 2.57 -24.78
N ASP A 106 6.32 1.91 -24.66
CA ASP A 106 5.97 0.69 -25.41
C ASP A 106 4.91 0.94 -26.50
N GLU A 107 4.12 2.02 -26.42
CA GLU A 107 3.41 2.72 -27.52
C GLU A 107 2.38 3.76 -26.98
N ASN A 108 2.09 3.78 -25.66
CA ASN A 108 1.19 4.75 -25.02
C ASN A 108 1.93 5.80 -24.19
N ALA A 109 1.84 7.05 -24.64
CA ALA A 109 2.54 8.23 -24.12
C ALA A 109 2.33 8.54 -22.62
N SER A 110 3.40 8.95 -21.92
CA SER A 110 3.46 9.79 -20.69
C SER A 110 2.64 9.44 -19.44
N ALA A 111 1.69 8.51 -19.54
CA ALA A 111 0.79 8.10 -18.48
C ALA A 111 1.32 6.91 -17.68
N ASP A 112 2.23 6.14 -18.27
CA ASP A 112 2.83 4.95 -17.66
C ASP A 112 3.88 5.35 -16.64
N ARG A 113 3.46 5.27 -15.38
CA ARG A 113 4.19 5.87 -14.28
C ARG A 113 4.07 5.09 -13.00
N PHE A 114 5.10 5.25 -12.19
CA PHE A 114 5.17 4.84 -10.80
C PHE A 114 5.32 6.11 -9.95
N ILE A 115 4.34 6.37 -9.09
CA ILE A 115 4.31 7.55 -8.22
C ILE A 115 4.15 7.09 -6.77
N PRO A 116 5.21 7.16 -5.95
CA PRO A 116 5.09 6.96 -4.51
C PRO A 116 4.50 8.22 -3.86
N VAL A 117 3.64 8.03 -2.86
CA VAL A 117 3.02 9.10 -2.07
C VAL A 117 2.97 8.73 -0.61
N TRP A 118 3.51 9.59 0.25
CA TRP A 118 3.42 9.45 1.70
C TRP A 118 2.16 10.13 2.28
N LYS A 119 1.54 9.47 3.25
CA LYS A 119 0.38 9.90 4.03
C LYS A 119 0.70 9.81 5.51
N LYS A 120 1.07 10.94 6.10
CA LYS A 120 1.52 11.05 7.50
C LYS A 120 0.56 10.49 8.56
N ALA A 121 -0.75 10.60 8.34
CA ALA A 121 -1.75 10.42 9.40
C ALA A 121 -2.68 9.22 9.19
N LEU A 122 -2.51 8.46 8.10
CA LEU A 122 -3.38 7.35 7.76
C LEU A 122 -2.56 6.06 7.76
N THR A 123 -3.10 5.00 8.33
CA THR A 123 -2.58 3.64 8.10
C THR A 123 -2.77 3.23 6.64
N ALA A 124 -2.16 2.13 6.22
CA ALA A 124 -2.36 1.57 4.89
C ALA A 124 -3.83 1.22 4.64
N GLU A 125 -4.51 0.64 5.63
CA GLU A 125 -5.93 0.30 5.57
C GLU A 125 -6.81 1.55 5.43
N GLU A 126 -6.53 2.60 6.21
CA GLU A 126 -7.27 3.86 6.13
C GLU A 126 -7.02 4.58 4.81
N SER A 127 -5.77 4.58 4.32
CA SER A 127 -5.42 5.12 3.00
C SER A 127 -6.09 4.36 1.86
N HIS A 128 -6.19 3.02 1.96
CA HIS A 128 -6.89 2.19 0.99
C HIS A 128 -8.39 2.52 0.96
N ALA A 129 -9.03 2.58 2.12
CA ALA A 129 -10.44 2.94 2.24
C ALA A 129 -10.71 4.37 1.73
N ASP A 130 -9.84 5.33 2.03
CA ASP A 130 -9.92 6.71 1.54
C ASP A 130 -9.83 6.79 0.01
N GLN A 131 -8.94 6.00 -0.62
CA GLN A 131 -8.88 5.92 -2.08
C GLN A 131 -10.10 5.20 -2.66
N ALA A 132 -10.58 4.14 -2.03
CA ALA A 132 -11.77 3.43 -2.44
C ALA A 132 -13.00 4.36 -2.47
N GLU A 133 -13.20 5.19 -1.44
CA GLU A 133 -14.28 6.17 -1.38
C GLU A 133 -14.13 7.24 -2.47
N LYS A 134 -12.96 7.86 -2.59
CA LYS A 134 -12.70 8.91 -3.58
C LYS A 134 -12.84 8.44 -5.02
N LYS A 135 -12.51 7.17 -5.27
CA LYS A 135 -12.53 6.61 -6.61
C LYS A 135 -13.85 5.92 -6.92
N GLY A 136 -14.54 5.34 -5.95
CA GLY A 136 -15.74 4.51 -6.16
C GLY A 136 -16.90 5.23 -6.86
N ASP A 137 -17.06 6.54 -6.65
CA ASP A 137 -18.15 7.31 -7.27
C ASP A 137 -17.90 7.62 -8.76
N THR A 138 -16.63 7.77 -9.16
CA THR A 138 -16.25 8.22 -10.52
C THR A 138 -15.59 7.12 -11.35
N PHE A 139 -14.99 6.14 -10.68
CA PHE A 139 -14.16 5.09 -11.27
C PHE A 139 -14.57 3.73 -10.71
N GLN A 140 -14.38 2.67 -11.50
CA GLN A 140 -14.75 1.30 -11.12
C GLN A 140 -13.72 0.70 -10.14
N TRP A 141 -13.67 1.21 -8.91
CA TRP A 141 -12.76 0.71 -7.87
C TRP A 141 -12.98 -0.78 -7.59
N LYS A 142 -11.90 -1.55 -7.52
CA LYS A 142 -11.88 -2.97 -7.14
C LYS A 142 -10.80 -3.21 -6.10
N ASP A 143 -11.19 -3.85 -5.00
CA ASP A 143 -10.26 -4.35 -3.98
C ASP A 143 -9.50 -5.58 -4.52
N GLY A 144 -8.18 -5.57 -4.38
CA GLY A 144 -7.27 -6.62 -4.83
C GLY A 144 -6.71 -7.50 -3.71
N GLY A 145 -7.10 -7.28 -2.45
CA GLY A 145 -6.55 -7.99 -1.29
C GLY A 145 -5.14 -7.51 -0.95
N SER A 146 -4.21 -8.42 -0.73
CA SER A 146 -2.83 -8.10 -0.35
C SER A 146 -1.79 -8.92 -1.09
N VAL A 147 -0.62 -8.33 -1.32
CA VAL A 147 0.57 -8.96 -1.92
C VAL A 147 1.81 -8.68 -1.07
N GLU A 148 2.91 -9.40 -1.31
CA GLU A 148 4.19 -9.17 -0.63
C GLU A 148 5.27 -8.74 -1.61
N TYR A 149 5.96 -7.65 -1.30
CA TYR A 149 7.15 -7.18 -2.00
C TYR A 149 8.19 -6.69 -0.99
N ASN A 150 9.46 -7.08 -1.21
CA ASN A 150 10.56 -6.77 -0.30
C ASN A 150 10.27 -7.09 1.19
N GLY A 151 9.55 -8.20 1.45
CA GLY A 151 9.16 -8.62 2.80
C GLY A 151 8.12 -7.71 3.50
N ARG A 152 7.48 -6.80 2.76
CA ARG A 152 6.39 -5.95 3.25
C ARG A 152 5.07 -6.38 2.63
N THR A 153 4.02 -6.33 3.44
CA THR A 153 2.64 -6.49 2.95
C THR A 153 2.16 -5.20 2.31
N TRP A 154 1.56 -5.34 1.13
CA TRP A 154 0.94 -4.26 0.38
C TRP A 154 -0.53 -4.58 0.17
N LEU A 155 -1.43 -3.72 0.64
CA LEU A 155 -2.85 -3.79 0.27
C LEU A 155 -2.98 -3.30 -1.17
N VAL A 156 -3.86 -3.92 -1.95
CA VAL A 156 -4.01 -3.64 -3.38
C VAL A 156 -5.41 -3.10 -3.66
N GLY A 157 -5.46 -2.03 -4.43
CA GLY A 157 -6.69 -1.55 -5.04
C GLY A 157 -6.44 -1.18 -6.50
N THR A 158 -7.47 -1.31 -7.33
CA THR A 158 -7.39 -0.95 -8.75
C THR A 158 -8.56 -0.08 -9.14
N TYR A 159 -8.35 0.82 -10.09
CA TYR A 159 -9.42 1.53 -10.74
C TYR A 159 -9.12 1.67 -12.23
N GLU A 160 -10.18 1.81 -13.02
CA GLU A 160 -10.09 1.95 -14.48
C GLU A 160 -10.61 3.33 -14.88
N ASP A 161 -9.85 4.00 -15.74
CA ASP A 161 -10.22 5.25 -16.38
C ASP A 161 -9.89 5.20 -17.89
N ASN A 162 -10.04 6.32 -18.60
CA ASN A 162 -9.79 6.38 -20.04
C ASN A 162 -8.31 6.16 -20.43
N SER A 163 -7.39 6.21 -19.46
CA SER A 163 -5.95 5.98 -19.64
C SER A 163 -5.55 4.53 -19.35
N GLY A 164 -6.48 3.69 -18.90
CA GLY A 164 -6.26 2.27 -18.62
C GLY A 164 -6.51 1.92 -17.17
N ILE A 165 -5.88 0.84 -16.72
CA ILE A 165 -6.02 0.33 -15.35
C ILE A 165 -4.87 0.88 -14.52
N SER A 166 -5.20 1.54 -13.42
CA SER A 166 -4.23 1.95 -12.40
C SER A 166 -4.32 1.03 -11.19
N THR A 167 -3.17 0.55 -10.73
CA THR A 167 -3.01 -0.21 -9.49
C THR A 167 -2.45 0.73 -8.42
N ILE A 168 -3.05 0.73 -7.23
CA ILE A 168 -2.52 1.41 -6.06
C ILE A 168 -2.17 0.35 -5.01
N LEU A 169 -0.91 0.36 -4.56
CA LEU A 169 -0.41 -0.52 -3.50
C LEU A 169 -0.15 0.31 -2.25
N PHE A 170 -0.63 -0.13 -1.08
CA PHE A 170 -0.54 0.61 0.19
C PHE A 170 0.24 -0.20 1.23
N THR A 171 1.17 0.42 1.94
CA THR A 171 1.91 -0.21 3.04
C THR A 171 2.12 0.77 4.19
N ASP A 172 2.17 0.24 5.42
CA ASP A 172 2.43 1.06 6.61
C ASP A 172 3.89 1.46 6.69
N VAL A 173 4.13 2.69 7.14
CA VAL A 173 5.44 3.25 7.47
C VAL A 173 5.32 4.08 8.74
N GLU A 174 6.43 4.48 9.36
CA GLU A 174 6.36 5.34 10.55
C GLU A 174 6.78 6.78 10.22
N PRO A 175 5.93 7.79 10.49
CA PRO A 175 4.50 7.68 10.77
C PRO A 175 3.66 7.51 9.49
N GLY A 176 2.54 6.78 9.61
CA GLY A 176 1.47 6.72 8.61
C GLY A 176 1.61 5.62 7.56
N SER A 177 1.46 5.96 6.29
CA SER A 177 1.49 5.00 5.18
C SER A 177 2.11 5.59 3.92
N VAL A 178 2.60 4.72 3.06
CA VAL A 178 2.93 5.05 1.68
C VAL A 178 1.95 4.29 0.79
N TYR A 179 1.47 4.97 -0.25
CA TYR A 179 0.91 4.28 -1.39
C TYR A 179 1.72 4.55 -2.64
N VAL A 180 1.79 3.57 -3.51
CA VAL A 180 2.38 3.69 -4.85
C VAL A 180 1.26 3.54 -5.86
N LEU A 181 1.09 4.55 -6.71
CA LEU A 181 0.23 4.48 -7.89
C LEU A 181 1.07 4.02 -9.08
N ILE A 182 0.62 2.94 -9.72
CA ILE A 182 1.25 2.35 -10.91
C ILE A 182 0.21 2.28 -12.02
N SER A 183 0.43 3.05 -13.08
CA SER A 183 -0.44 2.99 -14.28
C SER A 183 -0.01 1.82 -15.16
N ASN A 184 -0.99 1.06 -15.66
CA ASN A 184 -0.80 -0.09 -16.53
C ASN A 184 0.18 -1.14 -15.98
N PHE A 185 0.03 -1.48 -14.69
CA PHE A 185 0.92 -2.41 -13.96
C PHE A 185 1.25 -3.69 -14.74
N ASP A 186 0.25 -4.32 -15.37
CA ASP A 186 0.46 -5.59 -16.08
C ASP A 186 1.33 -5.45 -17.34
N GLN A 187 1.35 -4.27 -17.97
CA GLN A 187 2.21 -3.97 -19.13
C GLN A 187 3.66 -3.76 -18.68
N HIS A 188 3.85 -3.06 -17.56
CA HIS A 188 5.16 -2.72 -16.98
C HIS A 188 5.52 -3.59 -15.77
N LYS A 189 5.03 -4.83 -15.74
CA LYS A 189 5.08 -5.68 -14.54
C LYS A 189 6.51 -5.91 -14.07
N LYS A 190 7.43 -6.16 -15.00
CA LYS A 190 8.84 -6.44 -14.68
C LYS A 190 9.50 -5.24 -13.98
N GLU A 191 9.31 -4.05 -14.53
CA GLU A 191 9.87 -2.80 -14.03
C GLU A 191 9.19 -2.40 -12.70
N ALA A 192 7.87 -2.53 -12.62
CA ALA A 192 7.10 -2.27 -11.40
C ALA A 192 7.50 -3.20 -10.25
N GLU A 193 7.63 -4.51 -10.50
CA GLU A 193 8.07 -5.48 -9.49
C GLU A 193 9.54 -5.27 -9.09
N ALA A 194 10.41 -4.81 -10.00
CA ALA A 194 11.79 -4.45 -9.65
C ALA A 194 11.85 -3.23 -8.70
N LEU A 195 11.04 -2.20 -8.96
CA LEU A 195 10.91 -1.05 -8.07
C LEU A 195 10.34 -1.47 -6.70
N LEU A 196 9.23 -2.22 -6.68
CA LEU A 196 8.59 -2.67 -5.44
C LEU A 196 9.46 -3.62 -4.61
N ASN A 197 10.23 -4.51 -5.24
CA ASN A 197 11.13 -5.42 -4.52
C ASN A 197 12.42 -4.76 -4.02
N SER A 198 12.75 -3.57 -4.53
CA SER A 198 13.95 -2.83 -4.10
C SER A 198 13.65 -1.63 -3.20
N ILE A 199 12.37 -1.21 -3.13
CA ILE A 199 11.99 -0.01 -2.41
C ILE A 199 12.32 -0.10 -0.91
N GLU A 200 12.99 0.93 -0.43
CA GLU A 200 13.33 1.14 0.97
C GLU A 200 12.81 2.50 1.41
N PHE A 201 12.24 2.54 2.62
CA PHE A 201 11.78 3.74 3.28
C PHE A 201 12.66 4.02 4.50
N PRO A 202 12.93 5.30 4.82
CA PRO A 202 13.61 5.68 6.06
C PRO A 202 12.74 5.40 7.28
N ASP A 203 13.37 5.31 8.45
CA ASP A 203 12.68 5.11 9.73
C ASP A 203 11.89 6.36 10.16
N ASP A 204 12.40 7.57 9.86
CA ASP A 204 11.68 8.83 10.07
C ASP A 204 11.20 9.40 8.72
N MET A 205 9.98 9.01 8.34
CA MET A 205 9.36 9.52 7.12
C MET A 205 9.08 11.02 7.17
N ALA A 206 8.82 11.57 8.36
CA ALA A 206 8.43 12.96 8.48
C ALA A 206 9.61 13.91 8.25
N GLU A 207 10.77 13.58 8.81
CA GLU A 207 12.01 14.31 8.54
C GLU A 207 12.42 14.17 7.08
N ALA A 208 12.50 12.93 6.56
CA ALA A 208 12.97 12.68 5.21
C ALA A 208 12.08 13.33 4.12
N VAL A 209 10.75 13.26 4.26
CA VAL A 209 9.85 13.94 3.31
C VAL A 209 9.95 15.45 3.46
N SER A 210 10.20 15.98 4.66
CA SER A 210 10.43 17.43 4.84
C SER A 210 11.69 17.89 4.14
N GLU A 211 12.79 17.11 4.20
CA GLU A 211 14.01 17.40 3.45
C GLU A 211 13.78 17.32 1.95
N ALA A 212 13.08 16.28 1.48
CA ALA A 212 12.79 16.07 0.07
C ALA A 212 11.98 17.23 -0.57
N ARG A 213 11.19 17.95 0.23
CA ARG A 213 10.46 19.15 -0.24
C ARG A 213 11.38 20.31 -0.59
N GLU A 214 12.59 20.37 -0.04
CA GLU A 214 13.53 21.48 -0.26
C GLU A 214 14.53 21.18 -1.38
N VAL A 215 14.52 19.96 -1.93
CA VAL A 215 15.44 19.51 -2.98
C VAL A 215 14.71 19.34 -4.30
N GLU A 216 15.21 19.98 -5.37
CA GLU A 216 14.69 19.80 -6.72
C GLU A 216 15.05 18.41 -7.26
N ILE A 217 14.11 17.76 -7.96
CA ILE A 217 14.33 16.42 -8.57
C ILE A 217 15.51 16.43 -9.53
N SER A 218 15.71 17.55 -10.25
CA SER A 218 16.82 17.77 -11.18
C SER A 218 18.21 17.63 -10.54
N SER A 219 18.29 17.72 -9.21
CA SER A 219 19.54 17.58 -8.45
C SER A 219 19.82 16.15 -7.99
N ILE A 220 18.88 15.22 -8.18
CA ILE A 220 19.04 13.80 -7.79
C ILE A 220 19.88 13.06 -8.83
N GLU A 221 20.92 12.36 -8.36
CA GLU A 221 21.75 11.51 -9.20
C GLU A 221 21.07 10.15 -9.45
N ILE A 222 20.68 9.89 -10.69
CA ILE A 222 20.08 8.62 -11.11
C ILE A 222 21.20 7.58 -11.31
N LYS A 223 21.06 6.43 -10.66
CA LYS A 223 21.99 5.30 -10.76
C LYS A 223 21.33 4.13 -11.48
N HIS A 224 21.97 3.67 -12.55
CA HIS A 224 21.68 2.42 -13.25
C HIS A 224 22.78 1.38 -13.00
#